data_AF-A0A378FSB2-F1
#
_entry.id   AF-A0A378FSB2-F1
#
_cell.length_a   1.000
_cell.length_b   1.000
_cell.length_c   1.000
_cell.angle_alpha   90.00
_cell.angle_beta   90.00
_cell.angle_gamma   90.00
#
_symmetry.space_group_name_H-M   'P 1'
#
loop_
_entity.id
_entity.type
_entity.pdbx_description
1 polymer ?
#
loop_
_entity_poly.entity_id
_entity_poly.type
_entity_poly.pdbx_seq_one_letter_code
_entity_poly.pdbx_strand_id
1 'polypeptide(L)' 'MQRHAVARNFRRAAELIAIPDERILAIYNALRPFRSSQAELLAIADELEHTWHATVNAAFVRESAEVYQQRHKLRKGS' A
#
# COMPACT_ATOMS: atom_id res chain seq x y z
N MET A 1 17.82 23.68 2.24
CA MET A 1 17.60 22.21 2.29
C MET A 1 16.15 21.94 1.89
N GLN A 2 15.89 21.32 0.73
CA GLN A 2 14.52 21.02 0.30
C GLN A 2 14.07 19.65 0.86
N ARG A 3 12.94 19.63 1.58
CA ARG A 3 12.42 18.44 2.30
C ARG A 3 11.47 17.59 1.44
N HIS A 4 11.87 17.24 0.21
CA HIS A 4 11.00 16.56 -0.76
C HIS A 4 10.42 15.23 -0.26
N ALA A 5 11.21 14.44 0.48
CA ALA A 5 10.75 13.18 1.06
C ALA A 5 9.60 13.38 2.06
N VAL A 6 9.71 14.41 2.91
CA VAL A 6 8.66 14.77 3.88
C VAL A 6 7.40 15.23 3.15
N ALA A 7 7.54 16.07 2.12
CA ALA A 7 6.41 16.51 1.32
C ALA A 7 5.70 15.35 0.60
N ARG A 8 6.43 14.33 0.12
CA ARG A 8 5.83 13.11 -0.44
C ARG A 8 5.11 12.30 0.64
N ASN A 9 5.67 12.21 1.85
CA ASN A 9 5.02 11.52 2.95
C ASN A 9 3.68 12.17 3.34
N PHE A 10 3.65 13.50 3.46
CA PHE A 10 2.41 14.21 3.80
C PHE A 10 1.35 14.15 2.69
N ARG A 11 1.75 14.07 1.41
CA ARG A 11 0.80 13.79 0.32
C ARG A 11 0.14 12.42 0.47
N ARG A 12 0.89 11.38 0.80
CA ARG A 12 0.31 10.06 1.12
C ARG A 12 -0.61 10.13 2.33
N ALA A 13 -0.19 10.79 3.41
CA ALA A 13 -1.01 10.92 4.61
C ALA A 13 -2.33 11.66 4.33
N ALA A 14 -2.31 12.67 3.47
CA ALA A 14 -3.51 13.41 3.08
C ALA A 14 -4.54 12.54 2.35
N GLU A 15 -4.11 11.58 1.52
CA GLU A 15 -5.02 10.63 0.88
C GLU A 15 -5.64 9.63 1.88
N LEU A 16 -4.91 9.28 2.94
CA LEU A 16 -5.34 8.26 3.91
C LEU A 16 -6.40 8.76 4.91
N ILE A 17 -6.68 10.07 4.98
CA ILE A 17 -7.61 10.65 5.97
C ILE A 17 -9.05 10.14 5.82
N ALA A 18 -9.43 9.73 4.62
CA ALA A 18 -10.79 9.24 4.33
C ALA A 18 -10.98 7.76 4.68
N ILE A 19 -9.90 7.05 4.98
CA ILE A 19 -9.89 5.61 5.20
C ILE A 19 -10.08 5.33 6.69
N PRO A 20 -11.04 4.48 7.08
CA PRO A 20 -11.24 4.10 8.48
C PRO A 20 -9.99 3.49 9.13
N ASP A 21 -9.76 3.76 10.41
CA ASP A 21 -8.58 3.29 11.16
C ASP A 21 -8.38 1.77 11.09
N GLU A 22 -9.46 0.99 11.22
CA GLU A 22 -9.42 -0.47 11.10
C GLU A 22 -8.88 -0.90 9.73
N ARG A 23 -9.30 -0.20 8.67
CA ARG A 23 -8.86 -0.50 7.31
C ARG A 23 -7.39 -0.10 7.11
N ILE A 24 -6.94 1.01 7.68
CA ILE A 24 -5.51 1.38 7.70
C ILE A 24 -4.66 0.28 8.36
N LEU A 25 -5.11 -0.25 9.51
CA LEU A 25 -4.41 -1.35 10.18
C LEU A 25 -4.41 -2.64 9.35
N ALA A 26 -5.51 -2.94 8.64
CA ALA A 26 -5.59 -4.09 7.75
C ALA A 26 -4.58 -3.98 6.58
N ILE A 27 -4.51 -2.82 5.92
CA ILE A 27 -3.56 -2.55 4.82
C ILE A 27 -2.12 -2.62 5.33
N TYR A 28 -1.83 -2.01 6.48
CA TYR A 28 -0.50 -2.11 7.11
C TYR A 28 -0.10 -3.56 7.37
N ASN A 29 -1.01 -4.36 7.94
CA ASN A 29 -0.73 -5.78 8.20
C ASN A 29 -0.54 -6.57 6.90
N ALA A 30 -1.29 -6.26 5.85
CA ALA A 30 -1.16 -6.91 4.54
C ALA A 30 0.22 -6.66 3.90
N LEU A 31 0.81 -5.48 4.10
CA LEU A 31 2.15 -5.14 3.60
C LEU A 31 3.29 -5.76 4.41
N ARG A 32 3.03 -6.38 5.57
CA ARG A 32 4.10 -7.04 6.34
C ARG A 32 4.59 -8.29 5.61
N PRO A 33 5.88 -8.67 5.78
CA PRO A 33 6.44 -9.85 5.13
C PRO A 33 5.59 -11.12 5.34
N PHE A 34 5.38 -11.86 4.27
CA PHE A 34 4.67 -13.16 4.22
C PHE A 34 3.19 -13.11 4.60
N ARG A 35 2.57 -11.93 4.59
CA ARG A 35 1.15 -11.79 4.94
C ARG A 35 0.21 -11.91 3.75
N SER A 36 0.61 -11.40 2.60
CA SER A 36 -0.29 -11.31 1.44
C SER A 36 0.28 -12.00 0.20
N SER A 37 -0.62 -12.45 -0.67
CA SER A 37 -0.31 -12.81 -2.05
C SER A 37 -0.17 -11.54 -2.92
N GLN A 38 0.35 -11.68 -4.14
CA GLN A 38 0.41 -10.56 -5.08
C GLN A 38 -0.99 -10.05 -5.43
N ALA A 39 -1.93 -10.96 -5.69
CA ALA A 39 -3.31 -10.61 -6.04
C ALA A 39 -4.01 -9.84 -4.92
N GLU A 40 -3.78 -10.20 -3.66
CA GLU A 40 -4.36 -9.47 -2.51
C GLU A 40 -3.79 -8.05 -2.40
N LEU A 41 -2.49 -7.86 -2.63
CA LEU A 41 -1.89 -6.52 -2.65
C LEU A 41 -2.42 -5.67 -3.81
N LEU A 42 -2.60 -6.26 -4.99
CA LEU A 42 -3.19 -5.57 -6.14
C LEU A 42 -4.66 -5.19 -5.87
N ALA A 43 -5.44 -6.07 -5.26
CA ALA A 43 -6.81 -5.76 -4.86
C ALA A 43 -6.87 -4.60 -3.84
N ILE A 44 -5.93 -4.55 -2.89
CA ILE A 44 -5.81 -3.41 -1.96
C ILE A 44 -5.47 -2.12 -2.73
N ALA A 45 -4.57 -2.17 -3.71
CA ALA A 45 -4.23 -1.00 -4.51
C ALA A 45 -5.43 -0.50 -5.32
N ASP A 46 -6.23 -1.40 -5.90
CA ASP A 46 -7.41 -1.05 -6.67
C ASP A 46 -8.50 -0.44 -5.76
N GLU A 47 -8.69 -0.97 -4.55
CA GLU A 47 -9.58 -0.35 -3.56
C GLU A 47 -9.09 1.06 -3.17
N LEU A 48 -7.80 1.23 -2.91
CA LEU A 48 -7.21 2.54 -2.58
C LEU A 48 -7.50 3.56 -3.68
N GLU A 49 -7.33 3.17 -4.95
CA GLU A 49 -7.54 4.07 -6.08
C GLU A 49 -9.02 4.37 -6.35
N HIS A 50 -9.87 3.35 -6.36
CA HIS A 50 -11.25 3.49 -6.85
C HIS A 50 -12.27 3.81 -5.75
N THR A 51 -12.05 3.33 -4.52
CA THR A 51 -12.97 3.58 -3.39
C THR A 51 -12.58 4.85 -2.65
N TRP A 52 -11.27 5.08 -2.45
CA TRP A 52 -10.75 6.15 -1.59
C TRP A 52 -10.04 7.28 -2.35
N HIS A 53 -9.90 7.15 -3.68
CA HIS A 53 -9.16 8.10 -4.52
C HIS A 53 -7.70 8.33 -4.06
N ALA A 54 -7.12 7.36 -3.37
CA ALA A 54 -5.77 7.38 -2.81
C ALA A 54 -4.73 6.89 -3.83
N THR A 55 -4.62 7.60 -4.95
CA THR A 55 -3.81 7.21 -6.12
C THR A 55 -2.32 7.03 -5.81
N VAL A 56 -1.73 7.87 -4.96
CA VAL A 56 -0.30 7.78 -4.60
C VAL A 56 -0.06 6.58 -3.70
N ASN A 57 -0.96 6.30 -2.76
CA ASN A 57 -0.88 5.10 -1.93
C ASN A 57 -1.14 3.82 -2.73
N ALA A 58 -2.09 3.83 -3.68
CA ALA A 58 -2.34 2.71 -4.59
C ALA A 58 -1.08 2.35 -5.40
N ALA A 59 -0.45 3.34 -6.02
CA ALA A 59 0.81 3.14 -6.75
C ALA A 59 1.92 2.57 -5.86
N PHE A 60 2.04 3.05 -4.62
CA PHE A 60 3.00 2.51 -3.65
C PHE A 60 2.75 1.04 -3.30
N VAL A 61 1.48 0.62 -3.18
CA VAL A 61 1.13 -0.78 -2.93
C VAL A 61 1.42 -1.66 -4.15
N ARG A 62 1.17 -1.19 -5.37
CA ARG A 62 1.51 -1.92 -6.61
C ARG A 62 3.02 -2.14 -6.75
N GLU A 63 3.82 -1.10 -6.54
CA GLU A 63 5.28 -1.19 -6.51
C GLU A 63 5.75 -2.20 -5.44
N SER A 64 5.12 -2.16 -4.25
CA SER A 64 5.43 -3.11 -3.19
C SER A 64 5.13 -4.56 -3.59
N ALA A 65 4.02 -4.81 -4.29
CA ALA A 65 3.66 -6.14 -4.77
C ALA A 65 4.71 -6.71 -5.75
N GLU A 66 5.19 -5.89 -6.69
CA GLU A 66 6.26 -6.26 -7.62
C GLU A 66 7.57 -6.54 -6.89
N VAL A 67 7.99 -5.64 -5.99
CA VAL A 67 9.23 -5.82 -5.21
C VAL A 67 9.13 -7.05 -4.30
N TYR A 68 7.97 -7.32 -3.72
CA TYR A 68 7.80 -8.48 -2.83
C TYR A 68 7.86 -9.80 -3.59
N GLN A 69 7.37 -9.83 -4.83
CA GLN A 69 7.55 -10.98 -5.71
C GLN A 69 9.04 -11.22 -5.99
N GLN A 70 9.77 -10.18 -6.43
CA GLN A 70 11.20 -10.27 -6.75
C GLN A 70 12.07 -10.66 -5.53
N ARG A 71 11.66 -10.24 -4.33
CA ARG A 71 12.41 -10.45 -3.07
C ARG A 71 11.88 -11.62 -2.24
N HIS A 72 10.94 -12.40 -2.77
CA HIS A 72 10.30 -13.53 -2.10
C HIS A 72 9.70 -13.18 -0.72
N LYS A 73 8.98 -12.06 -0.63
CA LYS A 73 8.31 -11.56 0.59
C LYS A 73 6.80 -11.76 0.60
N LEU A 74 6.23 -12.32 -0.46
CA LEU A 74 4.83 -12.72 -0.51
C LEU A 74 4.58 -13.94 0.38
N ARG A 75 3.33 -14.16 0.79
CA ARG A 75 2.90 -15.36 1.52
C ARG A 75 3.25 -16.61 0.71
N LYS A 76 3.92 -17.57 1.35
CA LYS A 76 4.30 -18.84 0.73
C LYS A 76 3.07 -19.74 0.58
N GLY A 77 2.91 -20.38 -0.58
CA GLY A 77 1.79 -21.29 -0.87
C GLY A 77 0.51 -20.61 -1.38
N SER A 78 0.65 -19.46 -2.05
CA SER A 78 -0.44 -18.83 -2.81
C SER A 78 -0.42 -19.32 -4.25
#